data_AF-A0A8T0HVZ4-F1
#
_entry.id   AF-A0A8T0HVZ4-F1
#
_cell.length_a   1.000
_cell.length_b   1.000
_cell.length_c   1.000
_cell.angle_alpha   90.00
_cell.angle_beta   90.00
_cell.angle_gamma   90.00
#
_symmetry.space_group_name_H-M   'P 1'
#
loop_
_entity.id
_entity.type
_entity.pdbx_description
1 polymer ?
#
loop_
_entity_poly.entity_id
_entity_poly.type
_entity_poly.pdbx_seq_one_letter_code
_entity_poly.pdbx_strand_id
1 'polypeptide(L)'
;MGNVRVASSITLCKYKGRPHWGKNHERIFRHPDGNVRDNFPAKNIDLVLAMQQLYDPAKIFQLDLFEHLLERSGREYSELCTPHFWCYCSDDSHCPAEHACQSSATFPEYKVCRFVEREAHHQ
;
A
#
# COMPACT_ATOMS: atom_id res chain seq x y z
N MET A 1 -15.71 -4.69 3.03
CA MET A 1 -14.45 -4.22 2.38
C MET A 1 -13.15 -4.47 3.17
N GLY A 2 -13.17 -4.90 4.45
CA GLY A 2 -11.93 -5.13 5.22
C GLY A 2 -11.10 -6.35 4.78
N ASN A 3 -11.73 -7.47 4.45
CA ASN A 3 -11.04 -8.74 4.17
C ASN A 3 -10.13 -8.70 2.93
N VAL A 4 -10.50 -7.95 1.89
CA VAL A 4 -9.68 -7.81 0.67
C VAL A 4 -8.37 -7.09 0.95
N ARG A 5 -8.36 -6.12 1.87
CA ARG A 5 -7.17 -5.34 2.21
C ARG A 5 -6.14 -6.20 2.94
N VAL A 6 -6.62 -7.02 3.87
CA VAL A 6 -5.81 -7.97 4.62
C VAL A 6 -5.26 -9.09 3.71
N ALA A 7 -6.09 -9.60 2.79
CA ALA A 7 -5.65 -10.61 1.83
C ALA A 7 -4.50 -10.10 0.92
N SER A 8 -4.57 -8.85 0.45
CA SER A 8 -3.48 -8.25 -0.33
C SER A 8 -2.17 -8.13 0.47
N SER A 9 -2.22 -7.70 1.74
CA SER A 9 -1.03 -7.64 2.59
C SER A 9 -0.42 -9.03 2.86
N ILE A 10 -1.24 -10.05 3.11
CA ILE A 10 -0.75 -11.42 3.35
C ILE A 10 -0.08 -11.98 2.10
N THR A 11 -0.74 -11.89 0.94
CA THR A 11 -0.19 -12.40 -0.33
C THR A 11 1.12 -11.72 -0.69
N LEU A 12 1.23 -10.41 -0.47
CA LEU A 12 2.43 -9.65 -0.74
C LEU A 12 3.58 -9.97 0.21
N CYS A 13 3.34 -9.90 1.52
CA CYS A 13 4.40 -9.93 2.54
C CYS A 13 4.84 -11.36 2.86
N LYS A 14 3.87 -12.27 3.08
CA LYS A 14 4.11 -13.66 3.50
C LYS A 14 4.48 -14.55 2.33
N TYR A 15 3.72 -14.46 1.24
CA TYR A 15 3.89 -15.34 0.08
C TYR A 15 4.75 -14.74 -1.05
N LYS A 16 5.31 -13.55 -0.83
CA LYS A 16 6.15 -12.84 -1.82
C LYS A 16 5.46 -12.68 -3.17
N GLY A 17 4.14 -12.47 -3.14
CA GLY A 17 3.31 -12.31 -4.33
C GLY A 17 3.70 -11.08 -5.14
N ARG A 18 3.55 -11.18 -6.46
CA ARG A 18 3.81 -10.05 -7.37
C ARG A 18 2.49 -9.41 -7.76
N PRO A 19 2.21 -8.18 -7.33
CA PRO A 19 0.97 -7.52 -7.66
C PRO A 19 0.90 -7.21 -9.16
N HIS A 20 -0.30 -7.29 -9.71
CA HIS A 20 -0.56 -6.87 -11.07
C HIS A 20 -0.54 -5.34 -11.16
N TRP A 21 0.42 -4.78 -11.91
CA TRP A 21 0.65 -3.33 -12.07
C TRP A 21 -0.61 -2.54 -12.45
N GLY A 22 -1.38 -3.02 -13.43
CA GLY A 22 -2.59 -2.31 -13.90
C GLY A 22 -3.89 -2.61 -13.14
N LYS A 23 -3.87 -3.37 -12.04
CA LYS A 23 -5.09 -3.77 -11.30
C LYS A 23 -5.04 -3.45 -9.80
N ASN A 24 -3.87 -3.15 -9.27
CA ASN A 24 -3.65 -2.92 -7.84
C ASN A 24 -3.41 -1.43 -7.58
N HIS A 25 -3.82 -0.97 -6.41
CA HIS A 25 -3.60 0.41 -5.98
C HIS A 25 -2.17 0.61 -5.47
N GLU A 26 -1.71 1.86 -5.53
CA GLU A 26 -0.37 2.30 -5.12
C GLU A 26 0.05 1.78 -3.72
N ARG A 27 -0.90 1.73 -2.78
CA ARG A 27 -0.63 1.27 -1.41
C ARG A 27 -0.04 -0.13 -1.29
N ILE A 28 -0.23 -0.98 -2.30
CA ILE A 28 0.35 -2.33 -2.35
C ILE A 28 1.82 -2.26 -2.74
N PHE A 29 2.17 -1.40 -3.70
CA PHE A 29 3.54 -1.22 -4.18
C PHE A 29 4.44 -0.58 -3.12
N ARG A 30 3.85 0.25 -2.24
CA ARG A 30 4.53 0.95 -1.16
C ARG A 30 4.30 0.33 0.22
N HIS A 31 3.99 -0.97 0.31
CA HIS A 31 3.71 -1.60 1.60
C HIS A 31 4.94 -1.54 2.53
N PRO A 32 4.82 -1.02 3.77
CA PRO A 32 5.97 -0.82 4.66
C PRO A 32 6.71 -2.12 5.02
N ASP A 33 5.96 -3.17 5.33
CA ASP A 33 6.54 -4.46 5.77
C ASP A 33 6.79 -5.46 4.62
N GLY A 34 6.37 -5.12 3.40
CA GLY A 34 6.29 -6.05 2.28
C GLY A 34 6.67 -5.38 0.98
N ASN A 35 7.93 -4.99 0.85
CA ASN A 35 8.35 -4.23 -0.31
C ASN A 35 8.23 -5.06 -1.59
N VAL A 36 7.47 -4.54 -2.56
CA VAL A 36 7.22 -5.23 -3.83
C VAL A 36 8.50 -5.44 -4.63
N ARG A 37 9.46 -4.52 -4.55
CA ARG A 37 10.77 -4.64 -5.22
C ARG A 37 11.44 -5.97 -4.88
N ASP A 38 11.39 -6.36 -3.62
CA ASP A 38 12.09 -7.55 -3.11
C ASP A 38 11.40 -8.86 -3.53
N ASN A 39 10.18 -8.80 -4.08
CA ASN A 39 9.48 -9.95 -4.66
C ASN A 39 9.92 -10.24 -6.12
N PHE A 40 10.73 -9.35 -6.72
CA PHE A 40 11.33 -9.53 -8.04
C PHE A 40 12.83 -9.88 -7.92
N PRO A 41 13.38 -10.70 -8.83
CA PRO A 41 14.82 -10.93 -8.87
C PRO A 41 15.59 -9.62 -9.10
N ALA A 42 16.67 -9.39 -8.35
CA ALA A 42 17.49 -8.18 -8.48
C ALA A 42 17.92 -7.89 -9.94
N LYS A 43 18.34 -8.93 -10.66
CA LYS A 43 18.72 -8.86 -12.08
C LYS A 43 17.64 -8.25 -12.99
N ASN A 44 16.36 -8.41 -12.64
CA ASN A 44 15.27 -7.85 -13.44
C ASN A 44 15.17 -6.34 -13.22
N ILE A 45 15.41 -5.87 -11.99
CA ILE A 45 15.46 -4.44 -11.68
C ILE A 45 16.64 -3.80 -12.40
N ASP A 46 17.82 -4.43 -12.35
CA ASP A 46 19.02 -3.94 -13.03
C ASP A 46 18.80 -3.83 -14.54
N LEU A 47 18.14 -4.81 -15.15
CA LEU A 47 17.79 -4.79 -16.57
C LEU A 47 16.84 -3.62 -16.90
N VAL A 48 15.82 -3.38 -16.09
CA VAL A 48 14.89 -2.24 -16.28
C VAL A 48 15.62 -0.91 -16.15
N LEU A 49 16.51 -0.76 -15.17
CA LEU A 49 17.31 0.44 -14.98
C LEU A 49 18.27 0.68 -16.15
N ALA A 50 18.92 -0.38 -16.66
CA ALA A 50 19.80 -0.29 -17.83
C ALA A 50 19.01 0.11 -19.09
N MET A 51 17.81 -0.45 -19.29
CA MET A 51 16.93 -0.05 -20.39
C MET A 51 16.46 1.40 -20.25
N GLN A 52 16.08 1.83 -19.04
CA GLN A 52 15.72 3.22 -18.79
C GLN A 52 16.88 4.16 -19.13
N GLN A 53 18.09 3.86 -18.67
CA GLN A 53 19.26 4.71 -18.95
C GLN A 53 19.56 4.82 -20.45
N LEU A 54 19.30 3.76 -21.22
CA LEU A 54 19.52 3.74 -22.66
C LEU A 54 18.45 4.53 -23.44
N TYR A 55 17.18 4.40 -23.05
CA TYR A 55 16.05 4.89 -23.86
C TYR A 55 15.36 6.14 -23.29
N ASP A 56 15.47 6.38 -21.97
CA ASP A 56 14.91 7.54 -21.27
C ASP A 56 15.88 8.04 -20.18
N PRO A 57 17.09 8.51 -20.57
CA PRO A 57 18.11 8.97 -19.61
C PRO A 57 17.65 10.18 -18.77
N ALA A 58 16.71 10.97 -19.30
CA ALA A 58 16.12 12.11 -18.60
C ALA A 58 14.94 11.71 -17.69
N LYS A 59 14.55 10.42 -17.66
CA LYS A 59 13.46 9.87 -16.84
C LYS A 59 12.12 10.56 -17.06
N ILE A 60 11.84 11.01 -18.28
CA ILE A 60 10.62 11.74 -18.64
C ILE A 60 9.38 10.86 -18.42
N PHE A 61 9.50 9.54 -18.57
CA PHE A 61 8.41 8.59 -18.41
C PHE A 61 8.41 7.88 -17.06
N GLN A 62 9.31 8.26 -16.14
CA GLN A 62 9.34 7.66 -14.81
C GLN A 62 8.20 8.24 -13.95
N LEU A 63 7.44 7.34 -13.32
CA LEU A 63 6.43 7.70 -12.34
C LEU A 63 7.03 7.74 -10.93
N ASP A 64 6.54 8.63 -10.06
CA ASP A 64 6.94 8.73 -8.65
C ASP A 64 6.83 7.38 -7.93
N LEU A 65 5.81 6.58 -8.26
CA LEU A 65 5.64 5.23 -7.73
C LEU A 65 6.86 4.33 -7.98
N PHE A 66 7.49 4.44 -9.14
CA PHE A 66 8.67 3.63 -9.47
C PHE A 66 9.89 4.07 -8.66
N GLU A 67 10.06 5.37 -8.43
CA GLU A 67 11.09 5.89 -7.52
C GLU A 67 10.89 5.36 -6.11
N HIS A 68 9.67 5.48 -5.58
CA HIS A 68 9.34 4.97 -4.26
C HIS A 68 9.61 3.47 -4.10
N LEU A 69 9.32 2.69 -5.14
CA LEU A 69 9.60 1.26 -5.19
C LEU A 69 11.10 0.97 -5.19
N LEU A 70 11.89 1.75 -5.94
CA LEU A 70 13.34 1.59 -5.97
C LEU A 70 13.99 1.92 -4.62
N GLU A 71 13.58 3.02 -3.99
CA GLU A 71 14.09 3.48 -2.70
C GLU A 71 13.62 2.62 -1.53
N ARG A 72 12.67 1.73 -1.77
CA ARG A 72 11.92 1.03 -0.72
C ARG A 72 11.24 1.98 0.27
N SER A 73 10.88 3.16 -0.21
CA SER A 73 10.23 4.17 0.60
C SER A 73 8.83 3.68 1.04
N GLY A 74 8.50 3.97 2.29
CA GLY A 74 7.17 3.73 2.83
C GLY A 74 6.13 4.67 2.22
N ARG A 75 4.87 4.50 2.62
CA ARG A 75 3.79 5.40 2.21
C ARG A 75 3.85 6.71 2.95
N GLU A 76 3.40 7.75 2.27
CA GLU A 76 2.99 8.97 2.93
C GLU A 76 1.61 8.76 3.54
N TYR A 77 1.57 8.89 4.87
CA TYR A 77 0.32 8.93 5.61
C TYR A 77 -0.25 10.34 5.50
N SER A 78 -1.52 10.43 5.12
CA SER A 78 -2.27 11.69 5.06
C SER A 78 -3.69 11.47 5.53
N GLU A 79 -4.36 12.52 6.00
CA GLU A 79 -5.76 12.45 6.37
C GLU A 79 -6.58 11.82 5.26
N LEU A 80 -7.48 10.90 5.61
CA LEU A 80 -8.33 10.19 4.65
C LEU A 80 -7.56 9.42 3.56
N CYS A 81 -6.29 9.04 3.76
CA CYS A 81 -5.55 8.27 2.75
C CYS A 81 -6.13 6.87 2.47
N THR A 82 -6.96 6.32 3.37
CA THR A 82 -7.55 4.97 3.19
C THR A 82 -8.63 4.92 2.10
N PRO A 83 -9.64 5.83 2.07
CA PRO A 83 -10.62 5.85 0.97
C PRO A 83 -9.99 6.14 -0.39
N HIS A 84 -8.87 6.87 -0.45
CA HIS A 84 -8.09 7.05 -1.69
C HIS A 84 -7.25 5.83 -2.10
N PHE A 85 -7.24 4.77 -1.29
CA PHE A 85 -6.40 3.59 -1.49
C PHE A 85 -4.89 3.89 -1.55
N TRP A 86 -4.45 4.98 -0.92
CA TRP A 86 -3.04 5.36 -0.82
C TRP A 86 -2.37 4.71 0.38
N CYS A 87 -3.11 4.42 1.46
CA CYS A 87 -2.59 3.79 2.66
C CYS A 87 -3.45 2.63 3.21
N TYR A 88 -2.89 1.92 4.20
CA TYR A 88 -3.61 1.11 5.19
C TYR A 88 -3.61 1.95 6.45
N CYS A 89 -4.72 2.00 7.19
CA CYS A 89 -4.79 2.85 8.37
C CYS A 89 -3.79 2.37 9.45
N SER A 90 -3.13 3.32 10.10
CA SER A 90 -2.39 3.13 11.35
C SER A 90 -3.01 3.92 12.52
N ASP A 91 -3.84 4.91 12.17
CA ASP A 91 -4.48 5.94 12.99
C ASP A 91 -5.88 6.24 12.43
N ASP A 92 -6.78 6.74 13.27
CA ASP A 92 -8.19 7.02 12.93
C ASP A 92 -8.33 8.15 11.90
N SER A 93 -7.42 9.11 11.87
CA SER A 93 -7.39 10.21 10.88
C SER A 93 -7.29 9.72 9.42
N HIS A 94 -6.79 8.51 9.20
CA HIS A 94 -6.70 7.90 7.86
C HIS A 94 -8.05 7.35 7.37
N CYS A 95 -9.01 7.18 8.27
CA CYS A 95 -10.31 6.57 8.02
C CYS A 95 -11.37 7.64 7.71
N PRO A 96 -12.39 7.31 6.91
CA PRO A 96 -13.51 8.21 6.67
C PRO A 96 -14.31 8.43 7.96
N ALA A 97 -15.19 9.44 7.95
CA ALA A 97 -16.07 9.72 9.08
C ALA A 97 -16.80 8.45 9.57
N GLU A 98 -17.02 8.37 10.89
CA GLU A 98 -17.70 7.24 11.55
C GLU A 98 -16.95 5.91 11.40
N HIS A 99 -15.65 5.96 11.07
CA HIS A 99 -14.80 4.78 11.07
C HIS A 99 -13.57 5.01 11.94
N ALA A 100 -13.12 3.93 12.59
CA ALA A 100 -11.89 3.90 13.37
C ALA A 100 -10.96 2.82 12.83
N CYS A 101 -9.66 3.03 12.98
CA CYS A 101 -8.63 2.10 12.56
C CYS A 101 -8.46 0.98 13.60
N GLN A 102 -9.16 -0.13 13.39
CA GLN A 102 -9.23 -1.24 14.32
C GLN A 102 -8.58 -2.51 13.76
N SER A 103 -8.12 -3.40 14.64
CA SER A 103 -7.63 -4.72 14.23
C SER A 103 -8.72 -5.50 13.47
N SER A 104 -8.29 -6.19 12.41
CA SER A 104 -9.12 -7.12 11.66
C SER A 104 -9.59 -8.26 12.56
N ALA A 105 -10.85 -8.68 12.39
CA ALA A 105 -11.43 -9.76 13.19
C ALA A 105 -10.79 -11.13 12.91
N THR A 106 -10.29 -11.34 11.69
CA THR A 106 -9.72 -12.63 11.24
C THR A 106 -8.19 -12.65 11.31
N PHE A 107 -7.54 -11.49 11.18
CA PHE A 107 -6.08 -11.37 11.20
C PHE A 107 -5.70 -10.16 12.06
N PRO A 108 -5.69 -10.31 13.40
CA PRO A 108 -5.56 -9.21 14.35
C PRO A 108 -4.29 -8.36 14.19
N GLU A 109 -3.26 -8.92 13.55
CA GLU A 109 -2.00 -8.26 13.22
C GLU A 109 -2.14 -7.16 12.15
N TYR A 110 -3.26 -7.13 11.41
CA TYR A 110 -3.56 -6.08 10.43
C TYR A 110 -4.71 -5.19 10.90
N LYS A 111 -4.61 -3.88 10.63
CA LYS A 111 -5.65 -2.91 10.92
C LYS A 111 -6.50 -2.56 9.68
N VAL A 112 -7.77 -2.27 9.90
CA VAL A 112 -8.74 -1.84 8.90
C VAL A 112 -9.66 -0.76 9.46
N CYS A 113 -10.06 0.20 8.63
CA CYS A 113 -11.13 1.13 8.99
C CYS A 113 -12.44 0.35 9.14
N ARG A 114 -13.00 0.35 10.34
CA ARG A 114 -14.29 -0.26 10.68
C ARG A 114 -15.26 0.83 11.11
N PHE A 115 -16.51 0.71 10.68
CA PHE A 115 -17.57 1.59 11.14
C PHE A 115 -17.69 1.51 12.68
N VAL A 116 -17.71 2.65 13.32
CA VAL A 116 -17.97 2.82 14.75
C VAL A 116 -19.26 3.61 14.85
N GLU A 117 -20.31 2.92 15.28
CA GLU A 117 -21.54 3.56 15.70
C GLU A 117 -21.16 4.49 16.85
N ARG A 118 -21.21 5.81 16.64
CA ARG A 118 -21.12 6.74 17.75
C ARG A 118 -22.37 6.49 18.58
N GLU A 119 -22.22 5.98 19.80
CA GLU A 119 -23.31 6.09 20.76
C GLU A 119 -23.66 7.58 20.79
N ALA A 120 -24.87 7.90 20.33
CA ALA A 120 -25.42 9.23 20.49
C ALA A 120 -25.34 9.50 21.99
N HIS A 121 -24.56 10.52 22.36
CA HIS A 121 -24.65 11.13 23.68
C HIS A 121 -26.11 11.54 23.86
N HIS A 122 -26.91 10.66 24.47
CA HIS A 122 -28.19 11.00 25.04
C HIS A 122 -27.90 11.93 26.20
N GLN A 123 -27.98 13.23 25.91
CA GLN A 123 -28.20 14.27 26.91
C GLN A 123 -29.57 14.08 27.57
#